data_AF-M0EUA0-F1
#
_entry.id   AF-M0EUA0-F1
#
_cell.length_a   1.000
_cell.length_b   1.000
_cell.length_c   1.000
_cell.angle_alpha   90.00
_cell.angle_beta   90.00
_cell.angle_gamma   90.00
#
_symmetry.space_group_name_H-M   'P 1'
#
loop_
_entity.id
_entity.type
_entity.pdbx_description
1 polymer ?
#
loop_
_entity_poly.entity_id
_entity_poly.type
_entity_poly.pdbx_seq_one_letter_code
_entity_poly.pdbx_strand_id
1 'polypeptide(L)'
;MDGKKVLYYAAIAIAVLIGVSVVASALLTLVSTVISGIVSLAVLAGIAYVAYKTGSWLLGGDDSPSMDSLGSGSSRSTSADAGSSRQDRLRQQYVEGQISEAEFERRIGEELETEELDEIDRELERER
;
A
#
# COMPACT_ATOMS: atom_id res chain seq x y z
N MET A 1 -54.03 43.42 3.16
CA MET A 1 -52.67 42.99 3.53
C MET A 1 -51.68 44.01 3.01
N ASP A 2 -50.84 44.57 3.86
CA ASP A 2 -49.94 45.66 3.52
C ASP A 2 -48.84 45.17 2.55
N GLY A 3 -48.85 45.62 1.29
CA GLY A 3 -47.87 45.22 0.27
C GLY A 3 -46.40 45.46 0.67
N LYS A 4 -46.15 46.37 1.62
CA LYS A 4 -44.82 46.60 2.21
C LYS A 4 -44.33 45.41 3.02
N LYS A 5 -45.22 44.72 3.74
CA LYS A 5 -44.86 43.51 4.50
C LYS A 5 -44.53 42.37 3.54
N VAL A 6 -45.28 42.24 2.44
CA VAL A 6 -45.02 41.24 1.40
C VAL A 6 -43.63 41.43 0.79
N LEU A 7 -43.25 42.66 0.43
CA LEU A 7 -41.90 42.95 -0.08
C LEU A 7 -40.80 42.67 0.95
N TYR A 8 -41.04 42.98 2.22
CA TYR A 8 -40.06 42.73 3.29
C TYR A 8 -39.82 41.23 3.50
N TYR A 9 -40.87 40.43 3.58
CA TYR A 9 -40.75 38.96 3.69
C TYR A 9 -40.15 38.34 2.42
N ALA A 10 -40.47 38.86 1.23
CA ALA A 10 -39.86 38.41 -0.01
C ALA A 10 -38.33 38.66 -0.03
N ALA A 11 -37.88 39.84 0.41
CA ALA A 11 -36.45 40.16 0.49
C ALA A 11 -35.71 39.22 1.46
N ILE A 12 -36.30 38.93 2.63
CA ILE A 12 -35.73 37.99 3.61
C ILE A 12 -35.67 36.57 3.02
N ALA A 13 -36.74 36.12 2.38
CA ALA A 13 -36.78 34.79 1.76
C ALA A 13 -35.67 34.63 0.71
N ILE A 14 -35.44 35.64 -0.13
CA ILE A 14 -34.37 35.64 -1.14
C ILE A 14 -33.00 35.62 -0.46
N ALA A 15 -32.78 36.44 0.58
CA ALA A 15 -31.51 36.48 1.31
C ALA A 15 -31.18 35.12 1.94
N VAL A 16 -32.16 34.46 2.55
CA VAL A 16 -32.00 33.11 3.10
C VAL A 16 -31.69 32.11 2.00
N LEU A 17 -32.39 32.17 0.87
CA LEU A 17 -32.21 31.24 -0.24
C LEU A 17 -30.81 31.36 -0.85
N ILE A 18 -30.29 32.57 -0.99
CA ILE A 18 -28.90 32.82 -1.43
C ILE A 18 -27.92 32.23 -0.40
N GLY A 19 -28.12 32.50 0.89
CA GLY A 19 -27.27 31.96 1.96
C GLY A 19 -27.20 30.43 1.93
N VAL A 20 -28.35 29.77 1.84
CA VAL A 20 -28.44 28.30 1.74
C VAL A 20 -27.76 27.79 0.46
N SER A 21 -27.93 28.48 -0.65
CA SER A 21 -27.34 28.09 -1.93
C SER A 21 -25.81 28.13 -1.89
N VAL A 22 -25.22 29.16 -1.26
CA VAL A 22 -23.76 29.27 -1.09
C VAL A 22 -23.21 28.12 -0.26
N VAL A 23 -23.88 27.79 0.86
CA VAL A 23 -23.46 26.67 1.72
C VAL A 23 -23.58 25.33 0.99
N ALA A 24 -24.70 25.09 0.30
CA ALA A 24 -24.90 23.88 -0.50
C ALA A 24 -23.82 23.75 -1.61
N SER A 25 -23.47 24.86 -2.25
CA SER A 25 -22.44 24.90 -3.28
C SER A 25 -21.06 24.58 -2.71
N ALA A 26 -20.72 25.13 -1.54
CA ALA A 26 -19.45 24.86 -0.86
C ALA A 26 -19.29 23.38 -0.45
N LEU A 27 -20.37 22.73 -0.02
CA LEU A 27 -20.35 21.30 0.29
C LEU A 27 -20.19 20.46 -0.97
N LEU A 28 -20.88 20.83 -2.05
CA LEU A 28 -20.78 20.13 -3.32
C LEU A 28 -19.36 20.22 -3.92
N THR A 29 -18.73 21.39 -3.86
CA THR A 29 -17.35 21.57 -4.34
C THR A 29 -16.35 20.77 -3.51
N LEU A 30 -16.54 20.67 -2.19
CA LEU A 30 -15.69 19.84 -1.33
C LEU A 30 -15.76 18.37 -1.75
N VAL A 31 -16.97 17.83 -1.92
CA VAL A 31 -17.18 16.43 -2.34
C VAL A 31 -16.59 16.20 -3.74
N SER A 32 -16.86 17.10 -4.68
CA SER A 32 -16.31 17.02 -6.05
C SER A 32 -14.79 17.05 -6.06
N THR A 33 -14.16 17.83 -5.16
CA THR A 33 -12.70 17.92 -5.07
C THR A 33 -12.10 16.61 -4.58
N VAL A 34 -12.70 15.99 -3.56
CA VAL A 34 -12.24 14.68 -3.06
C VAL A 34 -12.35 13.61 -4.15
N ILE A 35 -13.50 13.55 -4.83
CA ILE A 35 -13.71 12.61 -5.94
C ILE A 35 -12.68 12.87 -7.04
N SER A 36 -12.49 14.13 -7.46
CA SER A 36 -11.51 14.49 -8.48
C SER A 36 -10.08 14.15 -8.05
N GLY A 37 -9.74 14.28 -6.77
CA GLY A 37 -8.45 13.89 -6.23
C GLY A 37 -8.21 12.38 -6.36
N ILE A 38 -9.20 11.57 -5.97
CA ILE A 38 -9.14 10.11 -6.09
C ILE A 38 -9.05 9.69 -7.56
N VAL A 39 -9.90 10.27 -8.42
CA VAL A 39 -9.89 9.98 -9.86
C VAL A 39 -8.55 10.37 -10.49
N SER A 40 -8.00 11.53 -10.15
CA SER A 40 -6.68 11.95 -10.63
C SER A 40 -5.58 10.97 -10.22
N LEU A 41 -5.60 10.51 -8.96
CA LEU A 41 -4.66 9.53 -8.45
C LEU A 41 -4.80 8.18 -9.18
N ALA A 42 -6.03 7.73 -9.42
CA ALA A 42 -6.32 6.51 -10.16
C ALA A 42 -5.88 6.59 -11.62
N VAL A 43 -6.09 7.74 -12.28
CA VAL A 43 -5.61 8.00 -13.65
C VAL A 43 -4.08 7.98 -13.69
N LEU A 44 -3.42 8.62 -12.73
CA LEU A 44 -1.94 8.61 -12.63
C LEU A 44 -1.41 7.18 -12.47
N ALA A 45 -2.01 6.39 -11.57
CA ALA A 45 -1.65 4.99 -11.37
C ALA A 45 -1.92 4.14 -12.62
N GLY A 46 -3.03 4.39 -13.31
CA GLY A 46 -3.37 3.73 -14.58
C GLY A 46 -2.35 4.03 -15.68
N ILE A 47 -1.94 5.29 -15.84
CA ILE A 47 -0.90 5.69 -16.79
C ILE A 47 0.43 5.01 -16.44
N ALA A 48 0.83 5.03 -15.17
CA ALA A 48 2.05 4.38 -14.70
C ALA A 48 2.04 2.87 -14.99
N TYR A 49 0.91 2.20 -14.75
CA TYR A 49 0.75 0.78 -15.04
C TYR A 49 0.86 0.48 -16.54
N VAL A 50 0.19 1.27 -17.39
CA VAL A 50 0.30 1.12 -18.85
C VAL A 50 1.74 1.34 -19.31
N ALA A 51 2.40 2.41 -18.83
CA ALA A 51 3.79 2.71 -19.17
C ALA A 51 4.75 1.59 -18.72
N TYR A 52 4.55 1.03 -17.51
CA TYR A 52 5.32 -0.12 -17.03
C TYR A 52 5.08 -1.36 -17.90
N LYS A 53 3.82 -1.67 -18.23
CA LYS A 53 3.46 -2.84 -19.03
C LYS A 53 3.99 -2.75 -20.46
N THR A 54 3.83 -1.60 -21.11
CA THR A 54 4.35 -1.38 -22.47
C THR A 54 5.87 -1.26 -22.49
N GLY A 55 6.45 -0.63 -21.46
CA GLY A 55 7.90 -0.55 -21.28
C GLY A 55 8.51 -1.93 -21.05
N SER A 56 7.89 -2.77 -20.23
CA SER A 56 8.32 -4.15 -19.98
C SER A 56 8.21 -5.03 -21.22
N TRP A 57 7.23 -4.82 -22.10
CA TRP A 57 7.19 -5.55 -23.38
C TRP A 57 8.20 -5.05 -24.39
N LEU A 58 8.55 -3.76 -24.38
CA LEU A 58 9.55 -3.19 -25.28
C LEU A 58 10.99 -3.44 -24.82
N LEU A 59 11.23 -3.43 -23.50
CA LEU A 59 12.53 -3.62 -22.86
C LEU A 59 12.78 -5.08 -22.46
N GLY A 60 11.74 -5.87 -22.24
CA GLY A 60 11.81 -7.29 -21.85
C GLY A 60 11.99 -8.26 -23.02
N GLY A 61 12.36 -7.75 -24.19
CA GLY A 61 12.64 -8.56 -25.38
C GLY A 61 14.01 -9.22 -25.38
N ASP A 62 15.04 -8.66 -24.71
CA ASP A 62 16.41 -9.23 -24.82
C ASP A 62 17.34 -9.05 -23.61
N ASP A 63 17.05 -8.21 -22.60
CA ASP A 63 17.96 -8.09 -21.45
C ASP A 63 17.18 -7.87 -20.16
N SER A 64 16.90 -8.97 -19.46
CA SER A 64 16.74 -8.90 -18.01
C SER A 64 18.12 -8.57 -17.44
N PRO A 65 18.37 -7.39 -16.82
CA PRO A 65 19.56 -7.22 -16.02
C PRO A 65 19.40 -8.13 -14.80
N SER A 66 19.98 -9.33 -14.92
CA SER A 66 20.42 -10.13 -13.80
C SER A 66 21.18 -9.20 -12.87
N MET A 67 20.57 -8.87 -11.73
CA MET A 67 21.25 -8.27 -10.59
C MET A 67 22.16 -9.34 -9.95
N ASP A 68 23.09 -9.86 -10.75
CA ASP A 68 24.14 -10.80 -10.42
C ASP A 68 25.46 -10.12 -10.80
N SER A 69 25.89 -9.15 -9.98
CA SER A 69 27.30 -8.71 -9.82
C SER A 69 27.38 -7.34 -9.15
N LEU A 70 26.98 -7.28 -7.88
CA LEU A 70 27.56 -6.32 -6.94
C LEU A 70 28.05 -7.11 -5.73
N GLY A 71 29.17 -7.81 -5.89
CA GLY A 71 29.86 -8.44 -4.76
C GLY A 71 30.49 -9.79 -5.07
N SER A 72 31.53 -9.81 -5.91
CA SER A 72 32.54 -10.86 -5.82
C SER A 72 33.18 -10.82 -4.44
N GLY A 73 32.71 -11.65 -3.53
CA GLY A 73 33.34 -11.82 -2.23
C GLY A 73 32.42 -12.49 -1.21
N SER A 74 32.38 -13.83 -1.25
CA SER A 74 32.30 -14.73 -0.08
C SER A 74 31.33 -15.88 -0.36
N SER A 75 31.88 -17.06 -0.59
CA SER A 75 31.20 -18.33 -0.53
C SER A 75 30.59 -18.54 0.86
N ARG A 76 29.37 -18.03 1.11
CA ARG A 76 28.58 -18.24 2.34
C ARG A 76 27.09 -18.17 2.05
N SER A 77 26.60 -18.98 1.12
CA SER A 77 25.18 -19.00 0.72
C SER A 77 24.65 -20.43 0.72
N THR A 78 24.59 -21.06 1.89
CA THR A 78 23.88 -22.34 2.06
C THR A 78 23.00 -22.39 3.31
N SER A 79 23.01 -21.36 4.16
CA SER A 79 22.22 -21.31 5.39
C SER A 79 20.92 -20.51 5.25
N ALA A 80 20.93 -19.33 4.64
CA ALA A 80 19.73 -18.49 4.49
C ALA A 80 18.64 -19.06 3.56
N ASP A 81 19.04 -19.83 2.54
CA ASP A 81 18.12 -20.45 1.57
C ASP A 81 17.37 -21.68 2.16
N ALA A 82 17.93 -22.29 3.20
CA ALA A 82 17.31 -23.42 3.88
C ALA A 82 16.15 -23.00 4.81
N GLY A 83 16.21 -21.79 5.36
CA GLY A 83 15.14 -21.21 6.19
C GLY A 83 13.95 -20.73 5.37
N SER A 84 14.19 -20.01 4.27
CA SER A 84 13.14 -19.56 3.35
C SER A 84 12.34 -20.74 2.78
N SER A 85 13.03 -21.79 2.31
CA SER A 85 12.37 -23.00 1.79
C SER A 85 11.57 -23.79 2.85
N ARG A 86 11.85 -23.61 4.14
CA ARG A 86 11.07 -24.22 5.23
C ARG A 86 9.82 -23.39 5.58
N GLN A 87 9.96 -22.07 5.63
CA GLN A 87 8.86 -21.14 5.83
C GLN A 87 7.83 -21.23 4.68
N ASP A 88 8.30 -21.40 3.44
CA ASP A 88 7.43 -21.57 2.27
C ASP A 88 6.57 -22.84 2.36
N ARG A 89 7.11 -23.93 2.93
CA ARG A 89 6.32 -25.16 3.18
C ARG A 89 5.25 -24.95 4.25
N LEU A 90 5.55 -24.20 5.31
CA LEU A 90 4.58 -23.88 6.36
C LEU A 90 3.45 -22.99 5.81
N ARG A 91 3.79 -22.01 4.95
CA ARG A 91 2.81 -21.15 4.28
C ARG A 91 1.87 -21.96 3.40
N GLN A 92 2.40 -22.92 2.63
CA GLN A 92 1.59 -23.80 1.78
C GLN A 92 0.61 -24.63 2.63
N GLN A 93 1.06 -25.19 3.76
CA GLN A 93 0.22 -25.98 4.66
C GLN A 93 -0.86 -25.16 5.36
N TYR A 94 -0.59 -23.89 5.67
CA TYR A 94 -1.58 -22.97 6.22
C TYR A 94 -2.68 -22.66 5.19
N VAL A 95 -2.30 -22.34 3.96
CA VAL A 95 -3.25 -22.03 2.87
C VAL A 95 -4.10 -23.24 2.51
N GLU A 96 -3.54 -24.44 2.60
CA GLU A 96 -4.27 -25.70 2.42
C GLU A 96 -5.12 -26.10 3.63
N GLY A 97 -5.05 -25.35 4.74
CA GLY A 97 -5.79 -25.62 5.97
C GLY A 97 -5.28 -26.82 6.77
N GLN A 98 -4.06 -27.30 6.48
CA GLN A 98 -3.41 -28.40 7.18
C GLN A 98 -2.84 -27.98 8.54
N ILE A 99 -2.50 -26.69 8.71
CA ILE A 99 -2.12 -26.10 9.99
C ILE A 99 -2.99 -24.87 10.27
N SER A 100 -3.26 -24.62 11.55
CA SER A 100 -4.01 -23.43 11.97
C SER A 100 -3.10 -22.20 12.03
N GLU A 101 -3.67 -20.99 11.90
CA GLU A 101 -2.94 -19.72 12.04
C GLU A 101 -2.08 -19.67 13.31
N ALA A 102 -2.66 -20.06 14.45
CA ALA A 102 -1.96 -20.03 15.73
C ALA A 102 -0.74 -20.97 15.78
N GLU A 103 -0.78 -22.08 15.03
CA GLU A 103 0.37 -22.97 14.90
C GLU A 103 1.41 -22.44 13.92
N PHE A 104 0.98 -21.79 12.84
CA PHE A 104 1.86 -21.13 11.89
C PHE A 104 2.67 -20.01 12.57
N GLU A 105 2.01 -19.13 13.31
CA GLU A 105 2.67 -18.04 14.04
C GLU A 105 3.63 -18.55 15.10
N ARG A 106 3.26 -19.61 15.85
CA ARG A 106 4.16 -20.22 16.85
C ARG A 106 5.42 -20.79 16.20
N ARG A 107 5.27 -21.48 15.06
CA ARG A 107 6.37 -22.14 14.35
C ARG A 107 7.32 -21.15 13.70
N ILE A 108 6.78 -20.08 13.09
CA ILE A 108 7.59 -19.00 12.52
C ILE A 108 8.31 -18.21 13.62
N GLY A 109 7.63 -17.93 14.74
CA GLY A 109 8.24 -17.22 15.87
C GLY A 109 9.42 -17.98 16.49
N GLU A 110 9.27 -19.29 16.73
CA GLU A 110 10.36 -20.14 17.24
C GLU A 110 11.57 -20.17 16.29
N GLU A 111 11.35 -20.21 14.97
CA GLU A 111 12.43 -20.27 13.99
C GLU A 111 13.18 -18.93 13.87
N LEU A 112 12.46 -17.80 13.85
CA LEU A 112 13.06 -16.46 13.79
C LEU A 112 13.91 -16.14 15.04
N GLU A 113 13.41 -16.50 16.24
CA GLU A 113 14.14 -16.27 17.50
C GLU A 113 15.43 -17.11 17.60
N THR A 114 15.42 -18.34 17.08
CA THR A 114 16.63 -19.19 17.06
C THR A 114 17.66 -18.77 16.01
N GLU A 115 17.23 -18.22 14.86
CA GLU A 115 18.14 -17.71 13.83
C GLU A 115 18.79 -16.38 14.26
N GLU A 116 18.06 -15.51 14.96
CA GLU A 116 18.57 -14.25 15.49
C GLU A 116 19.63 -14.47 16.60
N LEU A 117 19.40 -15.43 17.51
CA LEU A 117 20.36 -15.73 18.58
C LEU A 117 21.70 -16.27 18.06
N ASP A 118 21.68 -17.10 17.01
CA ASP A 118 22.87 -17.73 16.44
C ASP A 118 23.73 -16.75 15.59
N GLU A 119 23.12 -15.66 15.12
CA GLU A 119 23.82 -14.55 14.45
C GLU A 119 24.42 -13.56 15.46
N ILE A 120 23.68 -13.22 16.52
CA ILE A 120 24.16 -12.32 17.58
C ILE A 120 25.37 -12.89 18.31
N ASP A 121 25.35 -14.18 18.70
CA ASP A 121 26.48 -14.82 19.39
C ASP A 121 27.75 -14.86 18.51
N ARG A 122 27.58 -15.04 17.20
CA ARG A 122 28.68 -15.06 16.23
C ARG A 122 29.29 -13.68 15.97
N GLU A 123 28.53 -12.61 16.21
CA GLU A 123 29.02 -11.24 16.08
C GLU A 123 29.78 -10.78 17.34
N LEU A 124 29.34 -11.19 18.53
CA LEU A 124 29.99 -10.90 19.81
C LEU A 124 31.39 -11.54 19.96
N GLU A 125 31.64 -12.67 19.30
CA GLU A 125 32.98 -13.30 19.29
C GLU A 125 34.01 -12.57 18.41
N ARG A 126 33.57 -11.72 17.45
CA ARG A 126 34.51 -10.95 16.61
C ARG A 126 35.03 -9.68 17.27
N GLU A 127 34.39 -9.21 18.33
CA GLU A 127 34.77 -7.98 19.04
C GLU A 127 35.72 -8.21 20.24
N ARG A 128 36.19 -9.44 20.48
CA ARG A 128 37.21 -9.74 21.51
C ARG A 128 38.59 -10.07 20.94
#